data_AF-A0A9D7E212-F1
#
_entry.id   AF-A0A9D7E212-F1
#
_cell.length_a   1.000
_cell.length_b   1.000
_cell.length_c   1.000
_cell.angle_alpha   90.00
_cell.angle_beta   90.00
_cell.angle_gamma   90.00
#
_symmetry.space_group_name_H-M   'P 1'
#
loop_
_entity.id
_entity.type
_entity.pdbx_description
1 polymer ?
#
loop_
_entity_poly.entity_id
_entity_poly.type
_entity_poly.pdbx_seq_one_letter_code
_entity_poly.pdbx_strand_id
1 'polypeptide(L)'
;MPNARIAVLFAAAALIAACQSTPPPQAQPPEETPPPAAAPQAAEPAPAAEPAAPAVTPGMTAGVTGTVSFRSRTALPPQARIKVQLLEATAADAPATLMGEQTIEVKGRRTSYAFRIAYDPKAIVARNRYELSARILADDELLFINETPARVLTGGNPKRRSIVVKPVARP
;
A
#
# COMPACT_ATOMS: atom_id res chain seq x y z
N MET A 1 -34.56 -23.51 51.14
CA MET A 1 -33.44 -23.94 52.03
C MET A 1 -33.72 -25.39 52.42
N PRO A 2 -32.77 -26.34 52.36
CA PRO A 2 -31.46 -26.24 53.05
C PRO A 2 -30.23 -26.58 52.16
N ASN A 3 -29.06 -25.90 52.29
CA ASN A 3 -27.92 -26.07 53.24
C ASN A 3 -27.02 -27.25 52.82
N ALA A 4 -25.68 -27.23 52.75
CA ALA A 4 -24.64 -26.63 53.60
C ALA A 4 -23.30 -26.56 52.81
N ARG A 5 -22.52 -25.48 52.85
CA ARG A 5 -21.37 -25.22 53.76
C ARG A 5 -20.40 -26.41 53.95
N ILE A 6 -19.32 -26.42 53.17
CA ILE A 6 -18.05 -27.06 53.56
C ILE A 6 -16.90 -26.12 53.17
N ALA A 7 -16.23 -25.63 54.21
CA ALA A 7 -14.94 -24.96 54.13
C ALA A 7 -13.85 -26.01 53.96
N VAL A 8 -12.89 -25.76 53.05
CA VAL A 8 -11.60 -26.45 53.07
C VAL A 8 -10.51 -25.41 52.81
N LEU A 9 -9.88 -24.98 53.90
CA LEU A 9 -8.55 -24.41 53.92
C LEU A 9 -7.56 -25.56 53.73
N PHE A 10 -6.76 -25.51 52.67
CA PHE A 10 -5.46 -26.19 52.65
C PHE A 10 -4.39 -25.20 52.18
N ALA A 11 -3.46 -24.97 53.09
CA ALA A 11 -2.25 -24.23 52.88
C ALA A 11 -1.17 -25.12 52.25
N ALA A 12 -0.15 -24.45 51.71
CA ALA A 12 1.22 -24.89 51.46
C ALA A 12 1.58 -25.44 50.06
N ALA A 13 2.26 -24.54 49.31
CA ALA A 13 3.59 -24.69 48.71
C ALA A 13 3.86 -25.79 47.68
N ALA A 14 4.11 -25.37 46.43
CA ALA A 14 5.25 -25.85 45.63
C ALA A 14 5.52 -24.91 44.43
N LEU A 15 6.80 -24.62 44.24
CA LEU A 15 7.39 -23.68 43.29
C LEU A 15 7.64 -24.41 41.95
N ILE A 16 6.95 -24.05 40.87
CA ILE A 16 7.36 -24.43 39.51
C ILE A 16 7.15 -23.24 38.57
N ALA A 17 8.23 -22.91 37.88
CA ALA A 17 8.35 -21.87 36.87
C ALA A 17 7.28 -21.97 35.77
N ALA A 18 6.47 -20.92 35.66
CA ALA A 18 5.82 -20.52 34.41
C ALA A 18 5.44 -19.04 34.55
N CYS A 19 6.34 -18.15 34.14
CA CYS A 19 6.04 -16.74 33.91
C CYS A 19 4.97 -16.64 32.81
N GLN A 20 3.71 -16.53 33.23
CA GLN A 20 2.60 -16.21 32.35
C GLN A 20 2.61 -14.69 32.09
N SER A 21 2.53 -14.31 30.81
CA SER A 21 2.12 -12.98 30.32
C SER A 21 3.08 -11.81 30.53
N THR A 22 4.00 -11.65 29.59
CA THR A 22 4.42 -10.31 29.13
C THR A 22 4.73 -10.38 27.64
N PRO A 23 3.88 -9.85 26.74
CA PRO A 23 4.35 -9.50 25.41
C PRO A 23 5.42 -8.41 25.55
N PRO A 24 6.62 -8.59 24.96
CA PRO A 24 7.62 -7.53 24.91
C PRO A 24 7.09 -6.33 24.12
N PRO A 25 7.60 -5.11 24.41
CA PRO A 25 7.21 -3.88 23.74
C PRO A 25 7.37 -4.04 22.23
N GLN A 26 6.39 -3.56 21.46
CA GLN A 26 6.57 -3.30 20.03
C GLN A 26 7.66 -2.23 19.91
N ALA A 27 8.91 -2.69 19.90
CA ALA A 27 10.05 -1.95 19.45
C ALA A 27 9.75 -1.55 18.01
N GLN A 28 9.38 -0.28 17.85
CA GLN A 28 9.59 0.41 16.60
C GLN A 28 11.04 0.16 16.21
N PRO A 29 11.34 -0.34 14.99
CA PRO A 29 12.72 -0.40 14.54
C PRO A 29 13.32 1.01 14.66
N PRO A 30 14.42 1.18 15.43
CA PRO A 30 15.25 2.37 15.32
C PRO A 30 16.16 2.24 14.08
N GLU A 31 16.74 3.36 13.66
CA GLU A 31 17.80 3.45 12.63
C GLU A 31 17.36 3.37 11.15
N GLU A 32 16.84 4.49 10.65
CA GLU A 32 17.19 4.92 9.30
C GLU A 32 18.64 5.40 9.35
N THR A 33 19.58 4.45 9.25
CA THR A 33 20.98 4.76 8.99
C THR A 33 21.07 5.37 7.60
N PRO A 34 21.50 6.64 7.46
CA PRO A 34 21.77 7.20 6.16
C PRO A 34 22.94 6.40 5.53
N PRO A 35 22.83 5.94 4.27
CA PRO A 35 23.99 5.38 3.59
C PRO A 35 25.07 6.46 3.47
N PRO A 36 26.32 6.20 3.89
CA PRO A 36 27.39 7.17 3.74
C PRO A 36 27.87 7.23 2.28
N ALA A 37 28.13 8.46 1.84
CA ALA A 37 29.09 8.86 0.82
C ALA A 37 29.03 8.16 -0.56
N ALA A 38 28.35 8.82 -1.50
CA ALA A 38 28.74 8.77 -2.91
C ALA A 38 29.13 10.18 -3.37
N ALA A 39 30.43 10.42 -3.50
CA ALA A 39 30.99 11.53 -4.27
C ALA A 39 32.30 11.02 -4.92
N PRO A 40 32.79 11.57 -6.06
CA PRO A 40 32.16 12.51 -7.01
C PRO A 40 32.18 11.96 -8.45
N GLN A 41 31.17 12.27 -9.28
CA GLN A 41 31.24 12.05 -10.73
C GLN A 41 31.47 13.39 -11.44
N ALA A 42 32.70 13.58 -11.93
CA ALA A 42 33.01 14.59 -12.94
C ALA A 42 32.59 14.08 -14.33
N ALA A 43 32.03 15.00 -15.13
CA ALA A 43 31.82 15.05 -16.59
C ALA A 43 32.70 14.10 -17.45
N GLU A 44 32.35 13.55 -18.62
CA GLU A 44 31.44 13.80 -19.77
C GLU A 44 31.68 12.63 -20.79
N PRO A 45 31.10 12.48 -22.01
CA PRO A 45 29.81 12.85 -22.61
C PRO A 45 29.05 11.64 -23.26
N ALA A 46 27.88 11.87 -23.89
CA ALA A 46 26.85 10.94 -24.41
C ALA A 46 27.26 10.06 -25.64
N PRO A 47 26.38 9.29 -26.36
CA PRO A 47 24.97 8.88 -26.14
C PRO A 47 24.63 7.41 -26.57
N ALA A 48 23.90 6.61 -25.77
CA ALA A 48 23.11 5.48 -26.29
C ALA A 48 22.13 4.91 -25.24
N ALA A 49 20.84 5.08 -25.51
CA ALA A 49 19.69 4.28 -25.06
C ALA A 49 19.85 3.42 -23.78
N GLU A 50 19.44 3.96 -22.63
CA GLU A 50 19.06 3.16 -21.45
C GLU A 50 17.71 3.70 -20.91
N PRO A 51 16.70 2.82 -20.68
CA PRO A 51 15.35 3.25 -20.34
C PRO A 51 15.30 3.90 -18.96
N ALA A 52 14.82 5.13 -18.94
CA ALA A 52 14.53 5.99 -17.80
C ALA A 52 14.22 5.23 -16.48
N ALA A 53 15.20 5.18 -15.58
CA ALA A 53 14.91 5.11 -14.16
C ALA A 53 14.22 6.44 -13.77
N PRO A 54 13.02 6.43 -13.15
CA PRO A 54 12.37 7.67 -12.80
C PRO A 54 13.20 8.34 -11.69
N ALA A 55 13.70 9.53 -11.98
CA ALA A 55 14.26 10.43 -10.99
C ALA A 55 13.23 10.65 -9.88
N VAL A 56 13.47 10.10 -8.69
CA VAL A 56 12.71 10.43 -7.49
C VAL A 56 13.23 11.76 -6.96
N THR A 57 12.71 12.86 -7.47
CA THR A 57 12.97 14.20 -6.93
C THR A 57 12.43 14.26 -5.49
N PRO A 58 13.24 14.44 -4.44
CA PRO A 58 12.74 14.54 -3.07
C PRO A 58 12.25 15.97 -2.81
N GLY A 59 11.11 16.34 -3.39
CA GLY A 59 10.47 17.63 -3.18
C GLY A 59 9.16 17.47 -2.42
N MET A 60 9.16 17.61 -1.09
CA MET A 60 7.99 17.74 -0.18
C MET A 60 6.66 17.16 -0.72
N THR A 61 6.69 15.91 -1.19
CA THR A 61 5.54 15.31 -1.87
C THR A 61 4.78 14.50 -0.85
N ALA A 62 3.56 14.93 -0.53
CA ALA A 62 2.66 14.10 0.25
C ALA A 62 2.36 12.83 -0.55
N GLY A 63 2.31 11.69 0.13
CA GLY A 63 2.13 10.38 -0.52
C GLY A 63 0.79 9.76 -0.18
N VAL A 64 0.02 9.35 -1.19
CA VAL A 64 -1.05 8.38 -0.97
C VAL A 64 -0.39 7.02 -0.95
N THR A 65 -0.62 6.28 0.13
CA THR A 65 -0.09 4.93 0.28
C THR A 65 -1.22 3.93 0.19
N GLY A 66 -0.87 2.69 -0.06
CA GLY A 66 -1.88 1.66 -0.02
C GLY A 66 -1.35 0.31 -0.40
N THR A 67 -2.30 -0.59 -0.58
CA THR A 67 -2.02 -1.98 -0.89
C THR A 67 -3.04 -2.47 -1.88
N VAL A 68 -2.59 -2.89 -3.06
CA VAL A 68 -3.43 -3.58 -4.03
C VAL A 68 -3.37 -5.07 -3.72
N SER A 69 -4.50 -5.63 -3.32
CA SER A 69 -4.65 -7.06 -3.08
C SER A 69 -5.55 -7.66 -4.16
N PHE A 70 -5.28 -8.89 -4.57
CA PHE A 70 -6.15 -9.62 -5.47
C PHE A 70 -6.34 -11.04 -4.94
N ARG A 71 -7.54 -11.58 -5.15
CA ARG A 71 -7.95 -12.92 -4.66
C ARG A 71 -8.29 -13.86 -5.81
N SER A 72 -7.55 -13.78 -6.91
CA SER A 72 -7.73 -14.71 -8.02
C SER A 72 -7.02 -16.03 -7.73
N ARG A 73 -7.66 -17.15 -8.08
CA ARG A 73 -6.98 -18.45 -8.14
C ARG A 73 -6.14 -18.61 -9.41
N THR A 74 -6.40 -17.78 -10.41
CA THR A 74 -5.62 -17.73 -11.65
C THR A 74 -4.33 -16.97 -11.40
N ALA A 75 -3.20 -17.56 -11.77
CA ALA A 75 -1.91 -16.89 -11.69
C ALA A 75 -1.93 -15.64 -12.59
N LEU A 76 -1.38 -14.53 -12.08
CA LEU A 76 -1.04 -13.42 -12.95
C LEU A 76 0.10 -13.83 -13.89
N PRO A 77 0.05 -13.42 -15.16
CA PRO A 77 1.18 -13.61 -16.06
C PRO A 77 2.39 -12.81 -15.55
N PRO A 78 3.63 -13.31 -15.76
CA PRO A 78 4.84 -12.67 -15.26
C PRO A 78 5.12 -11.29 -15.87
N GLN A 79 4.55 -11.01 -17.04
CA GLN A 79 4.61 -9.69 -17.70
C GLN A 79 3.52 -8.71 -17.23
N ALA A 80 2.68 -9.09 -16.27
CA ALA A 80 1.64 -8.20 -15.76
C ALA A 80 2.24 -6.97 -15.05
N ARG A 81 1.59 -5.82 -15.24
CA ARG A 81 1.93 -4.55 -14.63
C ARG A 81 0.70 -3.99 -13.93
N ILE A 82 0.83 -3.68 -12.65
CA ILE A 82 -0.19 -3.01 -11.85
C ILE A 82 0.01 -1.51 -12.05
N LYS A 83 -0.96 -0.87 -12.69
CA LYS A 83 -1.05 0.58 -12.85
C LYS A 83 -2.02 1.13 -11.82
N VAL A 84 -1.52 1.85 -10.82
CA VAL A 84 -2.33 2.54 -9.81
C VAL A 84 -2.31 4.03 -10.12
N GLN A 85 -3.48 4.63 -10.27
CA GLN A 85 -3.65 6.03 -10.64
C GLN A 85 -4.46 6.75 -9.55
N LEU A 86 -3.96 7.89 -9.11
CA LEU A 86 -4.69 8.83 -8.29
C LEU A 86 -5.42 9.80 -9.22
N LEU A 87 -6.74 9.71 -9.22
CA LEU A 87 -7.63 10.46 -10.07
C LEU A 87 -8.44 11.43 -9.23
N GLU A 88 -8.70 12.60 -9.79
CA GLU A 88 -9.64 13.57 -9.23
C GLU A 88 -11.04 13.35 -9.86
N ALA A 89 -12.03 13.03 -9.03
CA ALA A 89 -13.41 12.76 -9.41
C ALA A 89 -14.28 14.01 -9.21
N THR A 90 -14.23 14.94 -10.16
CA THR A 90 -14.89 16.25 -10.07
C THR A 90 -16.41 16.17 -10.28
N ALA A 91 -16.88 15.31 -11.18
CA ALA A 91 -18.30 15.01 -11.43
C ALA A 91 -18.41 13.72 -12.27
N ALA A 92 -19.61 13.11 -12.34
CA ALA A 92 -19.82 11.91 -13.16
C ALA A 92 -19.55 12.14 -14.66
N ASP A 93 -19.73 13.38 -15.13
CA ASP A 93 -19.53 13.81 -16.52
C ASP A 93 -18.22 14.59 -16.75
N ALA A 94 -17.39 14.78 -15.72
CA ALA A 94 -16.13 15.49 -15.86
C ALA A 94 -14.99 14.51 -16.17
N PRO A 95 -14.04 14.87 -17.06
CA PRO A 95 -12.85 14.07 -17.29
C PRO A 95 -12.05 13.97 -15.97
N ALA A 96 -11.69 12.75 -15.58
CA ALA A 96 -10.91 12.53 -14.37
C ALA A 96 -9.48 13.05 -14.55
N THR A 97 -9.07 14.02 -13.73
CA THR A 97 -7.70 14.56 -13.79
C THR A 97 -6.73 13.60 -13.10
N LEU A 98 -5.67 13.19 -13.81
CA LEU A 98 -4.61 12.36 -13.24
C LEU A 98 -3.69 13.22 -12.36
N MET A 99 -3.73 12.99 -11.05
CA MET A 99 -2.87 13.66 -10.07
C MET A 99 -1.50 12.99 -9.95
N GLY A 100 -1.46 11.68 -10.18
CA GLY A 100 -0.24 10.90 -10.12
C GLY A 100 -0.53 9.45 -10.43
N GLU A 101 0.47 8.74 -10.91
CA GLU A 101 0.38 7.32 -11.16
C GLU A 101 1.63 6.59 -10.70
N GLN A 102 1.46 5.31 -10.41
CA GLN A 102 2.53 4.40 -10.14
C GLN A 102 2.29 3.10 -10.90
N THR A 103 3.32 2.66 -11.61
CA THR A 103 3.33 1.37 -12.28
C THR A 103 4.24 0.42 -11.50
N ILE A 104 3.74 -0.76 -11.17
CA ILE A 104 4.43 -1.80 -10.41
C ILE A 104 4.45 -3.06 -11.25
N GLU A 105 5.63 -3.58 -11.51
CA GLU A 105 5.79 -4.86 -12.21
C GLU A 105 5.42 -6.02 -11.29
N VAL A 106 4.54 -6.91 -11.75
CA VAL A 106 4.10 -8.10 -11.01
C VAL A 106 5.21 -9.15 -11.13
N LYS A 107 6.28 -9.00 -10.35
CA LYS A 107 7.36 -9.99 -10.27
C LYS A 107 6.96 -11.11 -9.31
N GLY A 108 6.87 -12.33 -9.83
CA GLY A 108 6.58 -13.54 -9.06
C GLY A 108 5.11 -13.67 -8.61
N ARG A 109 4.87 -14.59 -7.66
CA ARG A 109 3.53 -14.94 -7.17
C ARG A 109 3.23 -14.26 -5.83
N ARG A 110 3.04 -12.93 -5.80
CA ARG A 110 2.62 -12.20 -4.59
C ARG A 110 1.14 -11.86 -4.68
N THR A 111 0.36 -12.05 -3.60
CA THR A 111 -1.09 -11.74 -3.56
C THR A 111 -1.40 -10.26 -3.29
N SER A 112 -0.39 -9.49 -2.88
CA SER A 112 -0.55 -8.12 -2.39
C SER A 112 0.68 -7.29 -2.74
N TYR A 113 0.44 -6.09 -3.25
CA TYR A 113 1.46 -5.14 -3.70
C TYR A 113 1.23 -3.79 -3.03
N ALA A 114 2.23 -3.34 -2.26
CA ALA A 114 2.21 -2.01 -1.68
C ALA A 114 2.53 -0.96 -2.75
N PHE A 115 1.81 0.16 -2.71
CA PHE A 115 2.03 1.28 -3.62
C PHE A 115 2.13 2.60 -2.83
N ARG A 116 2.83 3.56 -3.43
CA ARG A 116 2.97 4.93 -2.95
C ARG A 116 2.92 5.87 -4.14
N ILE A 117 1.88 6.67 -4.24
CA ILE A 117 1.74 7.71 -5.26
C ILE A 117 2.06 9.05 -4.60
N ALA A 118 3.12 9.68 -5.08
CA ALA A 118 3.48 11.04 -4.67
C ALA A 118 2.58 12.04 -5.40
N TYR A 119 2.03 13.02 -4.67
CA TYR A 119 1.23 14.12 -5.22
C TYR A 119 1.59 15.45 -4.56
N ASP A 120 1.35 16.56 -5.26
CA ASP A 120 1.49 17.89 -4.68
C ASP A 120 0.28 18.19 -3.76
N PRO A 121 0.46 18.36 -2.44
CA PRO A 121 -0.63 18.73 -1.54
C PRO A 121 -1.26 20.09 -1.86
N LYS A 122 -0.57 20.99 -2.57
CA LYS A 122 -1.14 22.27 -3.02
C LYS A 122 -2.12 22.10 -4.17
N ALA A 123 -1.99 21.03 -4.96
CA ALA A 123 -2.94 20.67 -6.00
C ALA A 123 -4.22 20.01 -5.44
N ILE A 124 -4.23 19.65 -4.14
CA ILE A 124 -5.40 19.04 -3.50
C ILE A 124 -6.40 20.11 -3.07
N VAL A 125 -7.56 20.10 -3.72
CA VAL A 125 -8.70 20.96 -3.40
C VAL A 125 -9.64 20.19 -2.48
N ALA A 126 -9.83 20.67 -1.25
CA ALA A 126 -10.65 19.99 -0.23
C ALA A 126 -12.12 19.74 -0.65
N ARG A 127 -12.64 20.56 -1.58
CA ARG A 127 -13.99 20.42 -2.16
C ARG A 127 -14.10 19.29 -3.19
N ASN A 128 -12.98 18.87 -3.78
CA ASN A 128 -12.95 17.86 -4.82
C ASN A 128 -12.82 16.47 -4.20
N ARG A 129 -13.22 15.44 -4.95
CA ARG A 129 -13.10 14.04 -4.53
C ARG A 129 -11.89 13.43 -5.21
N TYR A 130 -11.12 12.64 -4.47
CA TYR A 130 -9.99 11.92 -5.02
C TYR A 130 -10.23 10.42 -4.88
N GLU A 131 -9.94 9.69 -5.94
CA GLU A 131 -10.17 8.26 -6.04
C GLU A 131 -8.94 7.56 -6.61
N LEU A 132 -8.68 6.36 -6.10
CA LEU A 132 -7.64 5.50 -6.62
C LEU A 132 -8.25 4.52 -7.62
N SER A 133 -7.69 4.47 -8.83
CA SER A 133 -7.96 3.40 -9.80
C SER A 133 -6.77 2.47 -9.84
N ALA A 134 -7.00 1.18 -9.58
CA ALA A 134 -5.99 0.15 -9.73
C ALA A 134 -6.38 -0.74 -10.91
N ARG A 135 -5.49 -0.83 -11.89
CA ARG A 135 -5.66 -1.62 -13.11
C ARG A 135 -4.47 -2.53 -13.25
N ILE A 136 -4.69 -3.75 -13.70
CA ILE A 136 -3.61 -4.67 -14.03
C ILE A 136 -3.69 -4.95 -15.51
N LEU A 137 -2.61 -4.66 -16.21
CA LEU A 137 -2.48 -4.88 -17.63
C LEU A 137 -1.41 -5.95 -17.88
N ALA A 138 -1.60 -6.78 -18.91
CA ALA A 138 -0.57 -7.68 -19.43
C ALA A 138 -0.59 -7.60 -20.95
N ASP A 139 0.56 -7.34 -21.58
CA ASP A 139 0.65 -7.16 -23.04
C ASP A 139 -0.41 -6.17 -23.57
N ASP A 140 -0.60 -5.06 -22.85
CA ASP A 140 -1.62 -4.01 -23.09
C ASP A 140 -3.10 -4.44 -22.95
N GLU A 141 -3.38 -5.70 -22.59
CA GLU A 141 -4.72 -6.18 -22.25
C GLU A 141 -5.04 -5.89 -20.78
N LEU A 142 -6.17 -5.23 -20.51
CA LEU A 142 -6.69 -5.05 -19.15
C LEU A 142 -7.17 -6.40 -18.61
N LEU A 143 -6.49 -6.93 -17.59
CA LEU A 143 -6.84 -8.19 -16.96
C LEU A 143 -7.64 -8.00 -15.67
N PHE A 144 -7.28 -7.00 -14.86
CA PHE A 144 -7.96 -6.74 -13.58
C PHE A 144 -8.22 -5.25 -13.39
N ILE A 145 -9.30 -4.93 -12.71
CA ILE A 145 -9.67 -3.57 -12.33
C ILE A 145 -10.21 -3.54 -10.90
N ASN A 146 -10.10 -2.38 -10.22
CA ASN A 146 -10.71 -2.18 -8.92
C ASN A 146 -12.24 -2.24 -9.03
N GLU A 147 -12.88 -3.04 -8.17
CA GLU A 147 -14.34 -3.21 -8.18
C GLU A 147 -15.06 -2.02 -7.54
N THR A 148 -14.47 -1.45 -6.50
CA THR A 148 -15.08 -0.38 -5.69
C THR A 148 -14.27 0.90 -5.84
N PRO A 149 -14.93 2.09 -5.93
CA PRO A 149 -14.22 3.36 -5.91
C PRO A 149 -13.49 3.53 -4.57
N ALA A 150 -12.17 3.69 -4.64
CA ALA A 150 -11.30 3.82 -3.47
C ALA A 150 -11.02 5.29 -3.16
N ARG A 151 -11.92 5.94 -2.41
CA ARG A 151 -11.79 7.35 -2.04
C ARG A 151 -10.65 7.59 -1.06
N VAL A 152 -9.89 8.67 -1.27
CA VAL A 152 -8.73 9.08 -0.47
C VAL A 152 -8.65 10.60 -0.31
N LEU A 153 -7.79 11.07 0.59
CA LEU A 153 -7.40 12.47 0.81
C LEU A 153 -8.47 13.40 1.38
N THR A 154 -9.63 13.52 0.74
CA THR A 154 -10.67 14.50 1.08
C THR A 154 -11.91 13.85 1.70
N GLY A 155 -12.76 14.66 2.34
CA GLY A 155 -14.01 14.19 2.96
C GLY A 155 -13.80 13.27 4.17
N GLY A 156 -12.71 13.46 4.93
CA GLY A 156 -12.37 12.61 6.07
C GLY A 156 -11.76 11.25 5.69
N ASN A 157 -11.48 11.02 4.41
CA ASN A 157 -10.91 9.75 3.95
C ASN A 157 -9.42 9.61 4.29
N PRO A 158 -8.95 8.40 4.61
CA PRO A 158 -7.56 8.17 4.94
C PRO A 158 -6.65 8.39 3.73
N LYS A 159 -5.40 8.78 3.99
CA LYS A 159 -4.31 8.84 2.98
C LYS A 159 -3.73 7.46 2.64
N ARG A 160 -4.19 6.41 3.33
CA ARG A 160 -3.80 5.02 3.13
C ARG A 160 -5.04 4.16 2.83
N ARG A 161 -5.03 3.43 1.71
CA ARG A 161 -6.14 2.54 1.33
C ARG A 161 -5.69 1.16 0.86
N SER A 162 -6.43 0.14 1.28
CA SER A 162 -6.37 -1.18 0.65
C SER A 162 -7.39 -1.24 -0.48
N ILE A 163 -6.96 -1.71 -1.64
CA ILE A 163 -7.77 -1.84 -2.86
C ILE A 163 -7.81 -3.32 -3.22
N VAL A 164 -9.01 -3.85 -3.46
CA VAL A 164 -9.18 -5.19 -4.01
C VAL A 164 -9.50 -5.07 -5.49
N VAL A 165 -8.74 -5.78 -6.32
CA VAL A 165 -8.98 -5.86 -7.77
C VAL A 165 -9.57 -7.21 -8.16
N LYS A 166 -10.45 -7.19 -9.17
CA LYS A 166 -11.10 -8.37 -9.73
C LYS A 166 -10.78 -8.49 -11.22
N PRO A 167 -10.76 -9.73 -11.75
CA PRO A 167 -10.56 -9.94 -13.17
C PRO A 167 -11.72 -9.28 -13.92
N VAL A 168 -11.42 -8.66 -15.06
CA VAL A 168 -12.48 -8.22 -15.97
C VAL A 168 -13.07 -9.48 -16.62
N ALA A 169 -14.40 -9.59 -16.64
CA ALA A 169 -15.03 -10.68 -17.37
C ALA A 169 -14.74 -10.47 -18.86
N ARG A 170 -14.02 -11.41 -19.49
CA ARG A 170 -13.97 -11.47 -20.96
C ARG A 170 -15.37 -11.88 -21.46
N PRO A 171 -15.96 -11.14 -22.41
CA PRO A 171 -17.23 -11.52 -23.02
C PRO A 171 -17.13 -12.82 -23.82
#